data_AF-A0A1V5AD50-F1
#
_entry.id   AF-A0A1V5AD50-F1
#
_cell.length_a   1.000
_cell.length_b   1.000
_cell.length_c   1.000
_cell.angle_alpha   90.00
_cell.angle_beta   90.00
_cell.angle_gamma   90.00
#
_symmetry.space_group_name_H-M   'P 1'
#
loop_
_entity.id
_entity.type
_entity.pdbx_description
1 polymer ?
#
loop_
_entity_poly.entity_id
_entity_poly.type
_entity_poly.pdbx_seq_one_letter_code
_entity_poly.pdbx_strand_id
1 'polypeptide(L)'
;MAYLIITDIKSSRYYNGQSIITAVIKYEVGEDLSSLLMLAKEFCRGWMILESATASEDIPSIGVQKGDFYFKVRSRSSKGLLVGDGTMLR
;
A
#
# COMPACT_ATOMS: atom_id res chain seq x y z
N MET A 1 -3.93 16.65 -2.97
CA MET A 1 -2.90 16.06 -2.07
C MET A 1 -3.12 14.56 -1.95
N ALA A 2 -2.07 13.73 -2.01
CA ALA A 2 -2.18 12.29 -1.86
C ALA A 2 -1.28 11.73 -0.76
N TYR A 3 -1.82 10.74 -0.03
CA TYR A 3 -1.15 10.03 1.04
C TYR A 3 -1.19 8.54 0.77
N LEU A 4 -0.08 7.88 1.01
CA LEU A 4 -0.05 6.45 1.12
C LEU A 4 -0.17 6.06 2.58
N ILE A 5 -1.07 5.14 2.93
CA ILE A 5 -1.28 4.70 4.31
C ILE A 5 -1.18 3.19 4.40
N ILE A 6 -0.36 2.67 5.32
CA ILE A 6 -0.25 1.24 5.60
C ILE A 6 -1.49 0.77 6.37
N THR A 7 -2.20 -0.22 5.84
CA THR A 7 -3.43 -0.74 6.45
C THR A 7 -3.25 -2.14 7.05
N ASP A 8 -2.23 -2.89 6.62
CA ASP A 8 -1.96 -4.23 7.10
C ASP A 8 -0.48 -4.61 6.92
N ILE A 9 0.08 -5.34 7.88
CA ILE A 9 1.43 -5.90 7.83
C ILE A 9 1.37 -7.35 8.29
N LYS A 10 1.77 -8.27 7.41
CA LYS A 10 1.78 -9.71 7.70
C LYS A 10 3.14 -10.30 7.43
N SER A 11 3.62 -11.17 8.32
CA SER A 11 4.83 -11.96 8.04
C SER A 11 4.56 -12.94 6.89
N SER A 12 5.50 -13.03 5.95
CA SER A 12 5.39 -14.00 4.87
C SER A 12 5.65 -15.41 5.42
N ARG A 13 4.70 -16.33 5.22
CA ARG A 13 4.88 -17.74 5.59
C ARG A 13 5.84 -18.50 4.68
N TYR A 14 6.05 -18.01 3.45
CA TYR A 14 6.90 -18.64 2.46
C TYR A 14 8.32 -18.06 2.42
N TYR A 15 8.50 -16.82 2.88
CA TYR A 15 9.77 -16.11 2.84
C TYR A 15 10.16 -15.62 4.23
N ASN A 16 10.95 -16.44 4.93
CA ASN A 16 11.42 -16.12 6.29
C ASN A 16 12.08 -14.73 6.34
N GLY A 17 11.69 -13.95 7.34
CA GLY A 17 12.18 -12.59 7.57
C GLY A 17 11.55 -11.51 6.69
N GLN A 18 10.66 -11.86 5.75
CA GLN A 18 9.98 -10.88 4.90
C GLN A 18 8.57 -10.59 5.39
N SER A 19 8.07 -9.40 5.06
CA SER A 19 6.69 -8.99 5.36
C SER A 19 5.95 -8.60 4.08
N ILE A 20 4.67 -8.93 4.06
CA ILE A 20 3.70 -8.44 3.09
C ILE A 20 3.01 -7.25 3.73
N ILE A 21 3.09 -6.10 3.07
CA ILE A 21 2.51 -4.84 3.51
C ILE A 21 1.37 -4.53 2.54
N THR A 22 0.21 -4.18 3.07
CA THR A 22 -0.89 -3.60 2.30
C THR A 22 -0.95 -2.13 2.61
N ALA A 23 -1.06 -1.30 1.56
CA ALA A 23 -1.24 0.13 1.71
C ALA A 23 -2.30 0.65 0.75
N VAL A 24 -3.01 1.70 1.17
CA VAL A 24 -4.05 2.40 0.39
C VAL A 24 -3.57 3.80 0.03
N ILE A 25 -3.93 4.25 -1.16
CA ILE A 25 -3.71 5.64 -1.60
C ILE A 25 -4.97 6.43 -1.27
N LYS A 26 -4.86 7.37 -0.32
CA LYS A 26 -5.86 8.39 -0.09
C LYS A 26 -5.51 9.63 -0.91
N TYR A 27 -6.41 10.08 -1.75
CA TYR A 27 -6.20 11.23 -2.61
C TYR A 27 -7.44 12.11 -2.66
N GLU A 28 -7.24 13.39 -2.94
CA GLU A 28 -8.34 14.34 -3.16
C GLU A 28 -8.97 14.13 -4.54
N VAL A 29 -10.27 14.40 -4.63
CA VAL A 29 -11.02 14.30 -5.90
C VAL A 29 -10.41 15.26 -6.91
N GLY A 30 -10.03 14.75 -8.08
CA GLY A 30 -9.43 15.52 -9.17
C GLY A 30 -7.92 15.28 -9.38
N GLU A 31 -7.27 14.53 -8.49
CA GLU A 31 -5.89 14.07 -8.70
C GLU A 31 -5.81 13.02 -9.82
N ASP A 32 -4.75 13.10 -10.64
CA ASP A 32 -4.49 12.10 -11.68
C ASP A 32 -4.01 10.79 -11.03
N LEU A 33 -4.89 9.78 -11.05
CA LEU A 33 -4.59 8.46 -10.52
C LEU A 33 -3.30 7.89 -11.14
N SER A 34 -3.03 8.11 -12.43
CA SER A 34 -1.84 7.57 -13.09
C SER A 34 -0.54 8.10 -12.47
N SER A 35 -0.47 9.42 -12.25
CA SER A 35 0.65 10.07 -11.56
C SER A 35 0.82 9.57 -10.12
N LEU A 36 -0.28 9.45 -9.36
CA LEU A 36 -0.23 8.92 -8.00
C LEU A 36 0.28 7.48 -7.92
N LEU A 37 -0.07 6.66 -8.92
CA LEU A 37 0.42 5.30 -9.03
C LEU A 37 1.92 5.25 -9.31
N MET A 38 2.44 6.13 -10.16
CA MET A 38 3.88 6.23 -10.38
C MET A 38 4.61 6.59 -9.09
N LEU A 39 4.13 7.60 -8.37
CA LEU A 39 4.72 8.04 -7.09
C LEU A 39 4.67 6.95 -6.03
N ALA A 40 3.55 6.24 -5.90
CA ALA A 40 3.43 5.13 -4.98
C ALA A 40 4.38 3.97 -5.33
N LYS A 41 4.57 3.68 -6.62
CA LYS A 41 5.54 2.69 -7.10
C LYS A 41 6.97 3.11 -6.83
N GLU A 42 7.30 4.39 -6.98
CA GLU A 42 8.61 4.95 -6.62
C GLU A 42 8.86 4.92 -5.12
N PHE A 43 7.87 5.18 -4.28
CA PHE A 43 7.99 5.00 -2.84
C PHE A 43 8.30 3.55 -2.48
N CYS A 44 7.67 2.61 -3.18
CA CYS A 44 7.92 1.18 -3.03
C CYS A 44 9.23 0.73 -3.70
N ARG A 45 10.09 1.64 -4.19
CA ARG A 45 11.32 1.28 -4.89
C ARG A 45 12.24 0.48 -3.96
N GLY A 46 12.50 -0.77 -4.35
CA GLY A 46 13.21 -1.75 -3.53
C GLY A 46 12.31 -2.80 -2.87
N TRP A 47 10.99 -2.63 -2.93
CA TRP A 47 9.98 -3.62 -2.57
C TRP A 47 9.41 -4.27 -3.83
N MET A 48 9.02 -5.54 -3.72
CA MET A 48 8.36 -6.22 -4.84
C MET A 48 6.85 -6.00 -4.75
N ILE A 49 6.26 -5.39 -5.77
CA ILE A 49 4.80 -5.25 -5.89
C ILE A 49 4.23 -6.63 -6.24
N LEU A 50 3.31 -7.10 -5.41
CA LEU A 50 2.59 -8.36 -5.59
C LEU A 50 1.25 -8.14 -6.28
N GLU A 51 0.57 -7.05 -5.93
CA GLU A 51 -0.79 -6.72 -6.39
C GLU A 51 -1.01 -5.21 -6.32
N SER A 52 -1.78 -4.66 -7.25
CA SER A 52 -2.29 -3.28 -7.18
C SER A 52 -3.63 -3.19 -7.91
N ALA A 53 -4.67 -2.72 -7.23
CA ALA A 53 -6.02 -2.63 -7.79
C ALA A 53 -6.88 -1.60 -7.05
N THR A 54 -7.96 -1.17 -7.69
CA THR A 54 -9.07 -0.51 -7.01
C THR A 54 -9.98 -1.57 -6.42
N ALA A 55 -10.29 -1.46 -5.13
CA ALA A 55 -11.17 -2.39 -4.44
C ALA A 55 -12.61 -2.28 -4.97
N SER A 56 -13.15 -3.37 -5.51
CA SER A 56 -14.53 -3.46 -5.98
C SER A 56 -15.55 -3.64 -4.84
N GLU A 57 -15.07 -4.10 -3.69
CA GLU A 57 -15.81 -4.40 -2.47
C GLU A 57 -14.95 -4.07 -1.24
N ASP A 58 -15.57 -4.07 -0.06
CA ASP A 58 -14.84 -3.90 1.19
C ASP A 58 -14.03 -5.17 1.51
N ILE A 59 -12.79 -4.99 1.95
CA ILE A 59 -11.91 -6.08 2.40
C ILE A 59 -11.44 -5.79 3.84
N PRO A 60 -12.31 -6.01 4.85
CA PRO A 60 -12.03 -5.62 6.25
C PRO A 60 -10.77 -6.29 6.84
N SER A 61 -10.43 -7.48 6.37
CA SER A 61 -9.29 -8.28 6.85
C SER A 61 -7.90 -7.66 6.56
N ILE A 62 -7.85 -6.63 5.71
CA ILE A 62 -6.65 -5.86 5.37
C ILE A 62 -6.91 -4.35 5.42
N GLY A 63 -8.04 -3.92 6.01
CA GLY A 63 -8.38 -2.51 6.19
C GLY A 63 -8.61 -1.72 4.89
N VAL A 64 -9.07 -2.38 3.83
CA VAL A 64 -9.34 -1.76 2.52
C VAL A 64 -10.85 -1.60 2.33
N GLN A 65 -11.31 -0.44 1.85
CA GLN A 65 -12.72 -0.15 1.56
C GLN A 65 -12.98 -0.12 0.05
N LYS A 66 -14.23 -0.33 -0.36
CA LYS A 66 -14.66 -0.22 -1.75
C LYS A 66 -14.32 1.17 -2.31
N GLY A 67 -13.67 1.19 -3.47
CA GLY A 67 -13.19 2.41 -4.13
C GLY A 67 -11.78 2.83 -3.74
N ASP A 68 -11.21 2.26 -2.67
CA ASP A 68 -9.80 2.49 -2.34
C ASP A 68 -8.92 1.90 -3.43
N PHE A 69 -7.91 2.66 -3.83
CA PHE A 69 -6.79 2.07 -4.55
C PHE A 69 -5.79 1.52 -3.54
N TYR A 70 -5.48 0.24 -3.62
CA TYR A 70 -4.53 -0.41 -2.72
C TYR A 70 -3.46 -1.16 -3.49
N PHE A 71 -2.36 -1.43 -2.79
CA PHE A 71 -1.34 -2.35 -3.28
C PHE A 71 -0.76 -3.19 -2.17
N LYS A 72 -0.31 -4.39 -2.56
CA LYS A 72 0.43 -5.31 -1.70
C LYS A 72 1.86 -5.36 -2.17
N VAL A 73 2.77 -5.16 -1.22
CA VAL A 73 4.20 -5.14 -1.47
C VAL A 73 4.90 -6.09 -0.52
N ARG A 74 5.93 -6.77 -1.03
CA ARG A 74 6.82 -7.59 -0.24
C ARG A 74 8.07 -6.80 0.08
N SER A 75 8.29 -6.56 1.37
CA SER A 75 9.49 -5.93 1.89
C SER A 75 10.40 -6.97 2.55
N ARG A 76 11.73 -6.78 2.37
CA ARG A 76 12.76 -7.55 3.08
C ARG A 76 12.77 -7.30 4.58
N SER A 77 12.19 -6.18 5.04
CA SER A 77 12.02 -5.86 6.45
C SER A 77 10.88 -4.84 6.61
N SER A 78 9.92 -5.16 7.47
CA SER A 78 8.91 -4.20 7.95
C SER A 78 9.37 -3.49 9.23
N LYS A 79 10.63 -3.68 9.66
CA LYS A 79 11.12 -3.16 10.93
C LYS A 79 11.02 -1.63 10.94
N GLY A 80 10.17 -1.11 11.83
CA GLY A 80 9.88 0.33 11.97
C GLY A 80 8.65 0.83 11.23
N LEU A 81 7.95 -0.02 10.47
CA LEU A 81 6.65 0.30 9.88
C LEU A 81 5.51 -0.21 10.76
N LEU A 82 4.50 0.62 10.94
CA LEU A 82 3.29 0.35 11.72
C LEU A 82 2.05 0.53 10.84
N VAL A 83 0.97 -0.18 11.20
CA VAL A 83 -0.35 0.09 10.61
C VAL A 83 -0.77 1.50 11.01
N GLY A 84 -1.23 2.27 10.04
CA GLY A 84 -1.56 3.69 10.19
C GLY A 84 -0.41 4.63 9.80
N ASP A 85 0.81 4.12 9.60
CA ASP A 85 1.90 4.95 9.07
C ASP A 85 1.52 5.46 7.68
N GLY A 86 1.67 6.77 7.50
CA GLY A 86 1.35 7.45 6.27
C GLY A 86 2.52 8.27 5.74
N THR A 87 2.73 8.26 4.43
CA THR A 87 3.65 9.20 3.76
C THR A 87 2.89 10.02 2.74
N MET A 88 3.25 11.29 2.63
CA MET A 88 2.79 12.13 1.54
C MET A 88 3.45 11.66 0.23
N LEU A 89 2.65 11.50 -0.82
CA LEU A 89 3.12 11.32 -2.19
C LEU A 89 3.21 12.74 -2.80
N ARG A 90 4.43 13.18 -3.14
CA ARG A 90 4.74 14.52 -3.66
C ARG A 90 4.72 14.56 -5.17
#